data_AF-A0A376S881-F1
#
_entry.id   AF-A0A376S881-F1
#
_cell.length_a   1.000
_cell.length_b   1.000
_cell.length_c   1.000
_cell.angle_alpha   90.00
_cell.angle_beta   90.00
_cell.angle_gamma   90.00
#
_symmetry.space_group_name_H-M   'P 1'
#
loop_
_entity.id
_entity.type
_entity.pdbx_description
1 polymer ?
#
loop_
_entity_poly.entity_id
_entity_poly.type
_entity_poly.pdbx_seq_one_letter_code
_entity_poly.pdbx_strand_id
1 'polypeptide(L)'
;MLDGKREQSQLLGVRLRSEGKDYYAIRAEDGKFYDRNGTGLAKGFLRFPTAKQFRISSNFNPRRTNPVTGRVAPHRGVDFAMPQGTPVLSVGDR
;
A
#
# COMPACT_ATOMS: atom_id res chain seq x y z
N MET A 1 23.76 -7.09 21.21
CA MET A 1 24.82 -6.10 21.50
C MET A 1 26.14 -6.81 21.30
N LEU A 2 26.95 -6.36 20.35
CA LEU A 2 28.36 -6.76 20.19
C LEU A 2 29.14 -5.42 20.30
N ASP A 3 30.07 -5.32 21.23
CA ASP A 3 31.02 -4.20 21.39
C ASP A 3 30.45 -2.78 21.52
N GLY A 4 29.36 -2.58 22.26
CA GLY A 4 28.98 -1.25 22.78
C GLY A 4 28.57 -0.17 21.77
N LYS A 5 28.59 -0.44 20.46
CA LYS A 5 28.02 0.41 19.42
C LYS A 5 26.61 -0.07 19.06
N ARG A 6 25.64 0.87 19.02
CA ARG A 6 24.33 0.61 18.42
C ARG A 6 24.50 0.59 16.91
N GLU A 7 24.77 -0.58 16.36
CA GLU A 7 24.61 -0.79 14.93
C GLU A 7 23.12 -0.88 14.59
N GLN A 8 22.69 -0.14 13.57
CA GLN A 8 21.38 -0.35 12.98
C GLN A 8 21.41 -1.70 12.24
N SER A 9 21.00 -2.75 12.93
CA SER A 9 20.85 -4.07 12.30
C SER A 9 19.66 -4.07 11.34
N GLN A 10 19.85 -4.65 10.16
CA GLN A 10 18.82 -4.76 9.13
C GLN A 10 18.48 -6.22 8.90
N LEU A 11 17.19 -6.56 8.99
CA LEU A 11 16.71 -7.92 8.75
C LEU A 11 16.78 -8.24 7.26
N LEU A 12 17.68 -9.14 6.86
CA LEU A 12 17.83 -9.57 5.46
C LEU A 12 16.91 -10.74 5.10
N GLY A 13 16.61 -11.61 6.05
CA GLY A 13 15.62 -12.65 5.85
C GLY A 13 15.36 -13.51 7.08
N VAL A 14 14.25 -14.24 7.05
CA VAL A 14 13.78 -15.15 8.10
C VAL A 14 13.30 -16.44 7.44
N ARG A 15 13.64 -17.56 8.07
CA ARG A 15 12.96 -18.84 7.86
C ARG A 15 12.32 -19.26 9.19
N LEU A 16 11.04 -19.56 9.16
CA LEU A 16 10.29 -20.10 10.29
C LEU A 16 9.77 -21.49 9.94
N ARG A 17 10.06 -22.49 10.78
CA ARG A 17 9.47 -23.82 10.66
C ARG A 17 8.38 -23.98 11.71
N SER A 18 7.15 -24.20 11.27
CA SER A 18 5.98 -24.42 12.15
C SER A 18 5.11 -25.52 11.58
N GLU A 19 4.70 -26.47 12.42
CA GLU A 19 3.79 -27.59 12.03
C GLU A 19 4.25 -28.34 10.77
N GLY A 20 5.56 -28.53 10.61
CA GLY A 20 6.14 -29.20 9.43
C GLY A 20 6.22 -28.34 8.16
N LYS A 21 5.74 -27.08 8.19
CA LYS A 21 5.81 -26.13 7.08
C LYS A 21 6.92 -25.10 7.30
N ASP A 22 7.67 -24.80 6.24
CA ASP A 22 8.64 -23.71 6.23
C ASP A 22 7.99 -22.44 5.63
N TYR A 23 8.16 -21.32 6.33
CA TYR A 23 7.79 -19.98 5.90
C TYR A 23 9.07 -19.19 5.68
N TYR A 24 9.13 -18.44 4.58
CA TYR A 24 10.30 -17.67 4.19
C TYR A 24 9.91 -16.21 4.02
N ALA A 25 10.74 -15.30 4.55
CA ALA A 25 10.68 -13.87 4.28
C ALA A 25 12.07 -13.41 3.88
N ILE A 26 12.27 -13.01 2.63
CA ILE A 26 13.56 -12.60 2.08
C ILE A 26 13.43 -11.14 1.66
N ARG A 27 14.31 -10.26 2.16
CA ARG A 27 14.31 -8.85 1.84
C ARG A 27 14.93 -8.62 0.46
N ALA A 28 14.22 -7.94 -0.42
CA ALA A 28 14.74 -7.51 -1.73
C ALA A 28 15.32 -6.08 -1.68
N GLU A 29 15.94 -5.66 -2.78
CA GLU A 29 16.53 -4.33 -2.94
C GLU A 29 15.50 -3.19 -2.79
N ASP A 30 14.23 -3.45 -3.12
CA ASP A 30 13.12 -2.51 -2.93
C ASP A 30 12.68 -2.34 -1.46
N GLY A 31 13.36 -3.04 -0.54
CA GLY A 31 13.12 -3.00 0.90
C GLY A 31 11.94 -3.85 1.38
N LYS A 32 11.21 -4.53 0.49
CA LYS A 32 10.07 -5.40 0.85
C LYS A 32 10.52 -6.85 1.05
N PHE A 33 9.65 -7.64 1.67
CA PHE A 33 9.87 -9.07 1.90
C PHE A 33 9.05 -9.93 0.95
N TYR A 34 9.68 -10.99 0.46
CA TYR A 34 9.13 -11.95 -0.48
C TYR A 34 9.29 -13.37 0.04
N ASP A 35 8.42 -14.28 -0.40
CA ASP A 35 8.60 -15.71 -0.17
C ASP A 35 9.69 -16.30 -1.10
N ARG A 36 9.95 -17.60 -0.94
CA ARG A 36 10.93 -18.34 -1.76
C ARG A 36 10.63 -18.36 -3.27
N ASN A 37 9.40 -18.05 -3.66
CA ASN A 37 8.94 -18.02 -5.05
C ASN A 37 8.93 -16.60 -5.62
N GLY A 38 9.34 -15.59 -4.85
CA GLY A 38 9.29 -14.18 -5.24
C GLY A 38 7.92 -13.55 -5.10
N THR A 39 6.99 -14.18 -4.36
CA THR A 39 5.67 -13.60 -4.07
C THR A 39 5.79 -12.66 -2.87
N GLY A 40 5.31 -11.42 -3.01
CA GLY A 40 5.34 -10.44 -1.92
C GLY A 40 4.58 -10.93 -0.69
N LEU A 41 5.20 -10.82 0.49
CA LEU A 41 4.58 -11.21 1.75
C LEU A 41 3.63 -10.15 2.32
N ALA A 42 3.80 -8.90 1.91
CA ALA A 42 2.85 -7.85 2.23
C ALA A 42 1.54 -8.13 1.47
N LYS A 43 0.40 -8.05 2.16
CA LYS A 43 -0.90 -8.05 1.47
C LYS A 43 -0.89 -6.94 0.43
N GLY A 44 -1.18 -7.30 -0.82
CA GLY A 44 -1.34 -6.33 -1.89
C GLY A 44 -2.45 -5.34 -1.56
N PHE A 45 -2.28 -4.09 -1.97
CA PHE A 45 -3.34 -3.10 -1.84
C PHE A 45 -4.46 -3.38 -2.84
N LEU A 46 -5.72 -3.22 -2.42
CA LEU A 46 -6.85 -3.13 -3.33
C LEU A 46 -6.69 -1.87 -4.19
N ARG A 47 -6.87 -2.03 -5.51
CA ARG A 47 -6.84 -0.88 -6.43
C ARG A 47 -8.04 0.04 -6.26
N PHE A 48 -9.17 -0.49 -5.84
CA PHE A 48 -10.41 0.25 -5.60
C PHE A 48 -10.87 0.04 -4.15
N PRO A 49 -11.38 1.09 -3.47
CA PRO A 49 -11.87 1.00 -2.09
C PRO A 49 -13.29 0.41 -2.01
N THR A 50 -13.74 -0.33 -3.02
CA THR A 50 -15.11 -0.85 -3.11
C THR A 50 -15.11 -2.24 -3.76
N ALA A 51 -16.07 -3.08 -3.38
CA ALA A 51 -16.21 -4.44 -3.92
C ALA A 51 -16.52 -4.48 -5.43
N LYS A 52 -17.16 -3.42 -5.94
CA LYS A 52 -17.42 -3.21 -7.37
C LYS A 52 -16.64 -2.00 -7.86
N GLN A 53 -16.27 -1.99 -9.14
CA GLN A 53 -15.64 -0.83 -9.75
C GLN A 53 -16.70 0.23 -10.08
N PHE A 54 -16.46 1.46 -9.60
CA PHE A 54 -17.28 2.62 -9.92
C PHE A 54 -16.51 3.61 -10.81
N ARG A 55 -17.26 4.46 -11.52
CA ARG A 55 -16.68 5.48 -12.39
C ARG A 55 -15.94 6.52 -11.54
N ILE A 56 -14.71 6.84 -11.96
CA ILE A 56 -14.00 8.01 -11.44
C ILE A 56 -14.68 9.27 -11.97
N SER A 57 -15.25 10.08 -11.07
CA SER A 57 -15.87 11.36 -11.41
C SER A 57 -14.84 12.49 -11.48
N SER A 58 -13.76 12.40 -10.70
CA SER A 58 -12.68 13.40 -10.66
C SER A 58 -11.35 12.73 -10.34
N ASN A 59 -10.34 12.95 -11.18
CA ASN A 59 -9.01 12.39 -11.01
C ASN A 59 -8.14 13.23 -10.06
N PHE A 60 -7.07 12.63 -9.54
CA PHE A 60 -5.99 13.34 -8.88
C PHE A 60 -5.42 14.42 -9.81
N ASN A 61 -5.35 15.66 -9.34
CA ASN A 61 -4.81 16.77 -10.11
C ASN A 61 -4.20 17.84 -9.19
N PRO A 62 -2.86 17.89 -9.07
CA PRO A 62 -2.18 18.85 -8.20
C PRO A 62 -2.27 20.30 -8.71
N ARG A 63 -2.66 20.50 -9.98
CA ARG A 63 -2.79 21.81 -10.64
C ARG A 63 -4.24 22.15 -10.98
N ARG A 64 -5.22 21.50 -10.35
CA ARG A 64 -6.64 21.81 -10.59
C ARG A 64 -6.90 23.28 -10.32
N THR A 65 -7.47 23.99 -11.28
CA THR A 65 -7.84 25.40 -11.14
C THR A 65 -9.28 25.49 -10.65
N ASN A 66 -9.54 26.31 -9.64
CA ASN A 66 -10.90 26.63 -9.22
C ASN A 66 -11.54 27.55 -10.28
N PRO A 67 -12.68 27.18 -10.87
CA PRO A 67 -13.26 27.92 -12.00
C PRO A 67 -13.81 29.31 -11.62
N VAL A 68 -14.10 29.54 -10.34
CA VAL A 68 -14.65 30.82 -9.85
C VAL A 68 -13.52 31.80 -9.52
N THR A 69 -12.48 31.33 -8.85
CA THR A 69 -11.39 32.19 -8.34
C THR A 69 -10.17 32.24 -9.26
N GLY A 70 -10.07 31.34 -10.24
CA GLY A 70 -8.92 31.21 -11.14
C GLY A 70 -7.63 30.72 -10.47
N ARG A 71 -7.64 30.46 -9.15
CA ARG A 71 -6.46 30.02 -8.39
C ARG A 71 -6.32 28.50 -8.44
N VAL A 72 -5.08 28.03 -8.34
CA VAL A 72 -4.80 26.60 -8.19
C VAL A 72 -5.31 26.11 -6.83
N ALA A 73 -6.21 25.14 -6.87
CA ALA A 73 -6.81 24.45 -5.74
C ALA A 73 -6.65 22.93 -5.93
N PRO A 74 -5.51 22.35 -5.51
CA PRO A 74 -5.12 20.98 -5.81
C PRO A 74 -6.19 19.95 -5.41
N HIS A 75 -6.47 18.99 -6.29
CA HIS A 75 -7.26 17.81 -5.96
C HIS A 75 -6.31 16.66 -5.61
N ARG A 76 -6.14 16.41 -4.31
CA ARG A 76 -5.17 15.44 -3.76
C ARG A 76 -5.75 14.04 -3.53
N GLY A 77 -6.85 13.71 -4.21
CA GLY A 77 -7.53 12.43 -4.12
C GLY A 77 -8.13 12.02 -5.46
N VAL A 78 -8.87 10.91 -5.45
CA VAL A 78 -9.66 10.43 -6.58
C VAL A 78 -11.09 10.28 -6.10
N ASP A 79 -12.04 10.91 -6.81
CA ASP A 79 -13.46 10.83 -6.48
C ASP A 79 -14.12 9.74 -7.32
N PHE A 80 -14.90 8.88 -6.67
CA PHE A 80 -15.71 7.85 -7.31
C PHE A 80 -17.20 8.19 -7.18
N ALA A 81 -17.93 8.16 -8.29
CA ALA A 81 -19.38 8.38 -8.27
C ALA A 81 -20.13 7.10 -7.89
N MET A 82 -20.77 7.09 -6.72
CA MET A 82 -21.38 5.91 -6.11
C MET A 82 -22.73 6.26 -5.46
N PRO A 83 -23.72 5.34 -5.46
CA PRO A 83 -24.96 5.53 -4.70
C PRO A 83 -24.71 5.68 -3.20
N GLN A 84 -25.59 6.41 -2.51
CA GLN A 84 -25.55 6.49 -1.05
C GLN A 84 -25.71 5.11 -0.41
N GLY A 85 -25.00 4.88 0.69
CA GLY A 85 -24.97 3.59 1.39
C GLY A 85 -24.00 2.55 0.80
N THR A 86 -23.26 2.88 -0.27
CA THR A 86 -22.21 1.99 -0.80
C THR A 86 -21.09 1.82 0.24
N PRO A 87 -20.76 0.58 0.67
CA PRO A 87 -19.68 0.35 1.64
C PRO A 87 -18.30 0.74 1.09
N VAL A 88 -17.48 1.34 1.94
CA VAL A 88 -16.09 1.72 1.64
C VAL A 88 -15.15 0.79 2.40
N LEU A 89 -14.22 0.17 1.69
CA LEU A 89 -13.24 -0.78 2.19
C LEU A 89 -11.87 -0.11 2.31
N SER A 90 -11.08 -0.54 3.30
CA SER A 90 -9.67 -0.16 3.33
C SER A 90 -8.95 -0.77 2.13
N VAL A 91 -8.11 0.02 1.47
CA VAL A 91 -7.30 -0.46 0.34
C VAL A 91 -6.10 -1.28 0.78
N GLY A 92 -5.78 -1.32 2.07
CA GLY A 92 -4.71 -2.16 2.59
C GLY A 92 -4.86 -2.40 4.08
N ASP A 93 -4.15 -3.40 4.56
CA ASP A 93 -3.98 -3.61 5.99
C ASP A 93 -2.80 -2.76 6.49
N ARG A 94 -2.84 -2.37 7.76
CA ARG A 94 -1.76 -1.61 8.40
C ARG A 94 -0.63 -2.52 8.87
#